data_AF-A0A3L7MQ76-F1
#
_entry.id   AF-A0A3L7MQ76-F1
#
_cell.length_a   1.000
_cell.length_b   1.000
_cell.length_c   1.000
_cell.angle_alpha   90.00
_cell.angle_beta   90.00
_cell.angle_gamma   90.00
#
_symmetry.space_group_name_H-M   'P 1'
#
loop_
_entity.id
_entity.type
_entity.pdbx_description
1 polymer ?
#
loop_
_entity_poly.entity_id
_entity_poly.type
_entity_poly.pdbx_seq_one_letter_code
_entity_poly.pdbx_strand_id
1 'polypeptide(L)'
;MNSGPAADRAAGSRWILIGAVAGGLWGVAVMARLMPPHRMIDYPGMDQVLRSVSPLATAALLLTGGLVACAGFLARKRSALLPFLSGLSFSALMAFVLTFWMYAEVNESDMGRIDLAGNQESIAAALHASVDDRLSAAAQLGARSAAAPNDDWLAAARTFTVDFRGTVALALLNSQGEIEPGSTVPPEQADRLKSNLGGIAAAARAGDRAMTAHGTHVIMATPASGGRVLVAFVDATALVQPISAAMAPDLALSVNISGPGSERVIIESSAQGVAILQPPAECTFGTAGLLWTVQLRPTSGWIDSHHHRANTMILLLGTVASFACALAIRSISTEINARAAREFADRAAQGASARARISAHARDAMSQEASHVIRARLRETARALDAATDSRGSDVSRTEALQRLGASLTHAETEVAALLEATPHTRVAQAEHAAEIDHHYAAAVLEFPGGPTVSLSEPVSAEAMAQIQRELGSSTFAVITSDNPMSIPGSPHANMLRRSVLALELRNAKLVHRPVIGRSADGKWSENGFAIAASIGEADALSEIHGQRAYYWFNGSYFLIHGMTADHGAIRLPRTHSASLET
;
A
#
# COMPACT_ATOMS: atom_id res chain seq x y z
N MET A 1 -32.73 7.35 -5.50
CA MET A 1 -31.54 8.23 -5.63
C MET A 1 -30.35 7.32 -5.91
N ASN A 2 -29.95 7.22 -7.17
CA ASN A 2 -28.75 6.47 -7.57
C ASN A 2 -27.59 7.47 -7.66
N SER A 3 -26.59 7.31 -6.80
CA SER A 3 -25.34 8.08 -6.86
C SER A 3 -24.59 7.77 -8.15
N GLY A 4 -24.01 8.80 -8.78
CA GLY A 4 -23.25 8.62 -10.03
C GLY A 4 -21.93 7.85 -9.83
N PRO A 5 -21.40 7.23 -10.90
CA PRO A 5 -20.25 6.31 -10.85
C PRO A 5 -18.93 6.94 -10.37
N ALA A 6 -18.79 8.27 -10.41
CA ALA A 6 -17.61 8.96 -9.86
C ALA A 6 -17.71 9.16 -8.33
N ALA A 7 -18.91 9.41 -7.80
CA ALA A 7 -19.16 9.50 -6.36
C ALA A 7 -19.03 8.12 -5.68
N ASP A 8 -19.42 7.05 -6.38
CA ASP A 8 -19.26 5.67 -5.90
C ASP A 8 -17.78 5.24 -5.83
N ARG A 9 -16.91 5.72 -6.74
CA ARG A 9 -15.46 5.45 -6.68
C ARG A 9 -14.77 6.15 -5.49
N ALA A 10 -15.09 7.42 -5.25
CA ALA A 10 -14.55 8.17 -4.11
C ALA A 10 -15.12 7.67 -2.76
N ALA A 11 -16.34 7.15 -2.75
CA ALA A 11 -16.90 6.47 -1.58
C ALA A 11 -16.19 5.13 -1.32
N GLY A 12 -15.90 4.34 -2.36
CA GLY A 12 -15.21 3.06 -2.26
C GLY A 12 -13.81 3.16 -1.66
N SER A 13 -12.99 4.14 -2.10
CA SER A 13 -11.62 4.32 -1.57
C SER A 13 -11.60 4.68 -0.09
N ARG A 14 -12.54 5.49 0.38
CA ARG A 14 -12.69 5.83 1.81
C ARG A 14 -13.01 4.60 2.64
N TRP A 15 -13.86 3.69 2.15
CA TRP A 15 -14.20 2.46 2.87
C TRP A 15 -13.04 1.45 2.90
N ILE A 16 -12.19 1.40 1.87
CA ILE A 16 -10.94 0.63 1.90
C ILE A 16 -10.03 1.16 3.01
N LEU A 17 -9.83 2.49 3.08
CA LEU A 17 -8.99 3.10 4.12
C LEU A 17 -9.55 2.84 5.53
N ILE A 18 -10.86 2.99 5.72
CA ILE A 18 -11.52 2.69 7.01
C ILE A 18 -11.34 1.22 7.40
N GLY A 19 -11.50 0.31 6.44
CA GLY A 19 -11.25 -1.12 6.65
C GLY A 19 -9.79 -1.41 7.02
N ALA A 20 -8.85 -0.78 6.35
CA ALA A 20 -7.42 -0.93 6.62
C ALA A 20 -7.03 -0.40 8.02
N VAL A 21 -7.53 0.77 8.42
CA VAL A 21 -7.27 1.35 9.74
C VAL A 21 -7.90 0.49 10.84
N ALA A 22 -9.16 0.09 10.68
CA ALA A 22 -9.85 -0.75 11.67
C ALA A 22 -9.18 -2.12 11.81
N GLY A 23 -8.81 -2.75 10.69
CA GLY A 23 -8.07 -4.00 10.68
C GLY A 23 -6.65 -3.87 11.23
N GLY A 24 -5.98 -2.72 11.02
CA GLY A 24 -4.64 -2.46 11.54
C GLY A 24 -4.64 -2.32 13.07
N LEU A 25 -5.58 -1.54 13.61
CA LEU A 25 -5.76 -1.40 15.06
C LEU A 25 -6.10 -2.74 15.72
N TRP A 26 -6.99 -3.53 15.09
CA TRP A 26 -7.32 -4.86 15.57
C TRP A 26 -6.11 -5.80 15.49
N GLY A 27 -5.37 -5.77 14.37
CA GLY A 27 -4.15 -6.55 14.18
C GLY A 27 -3.09 -6.29 15.24
N VAL A 28 -2.84 -5.03 15.59
CA VAL A 28 -1.92 -4.66 16.69
C VAL A 28 -2.39 -5.21 18.03
N ALA A 29 -3.70 -5.16 18.32
CA ALA A 29 -4.25 -5.72 19.55
C ALA A 29 -4.12 -7.25 19.59
N VAL A 30 -4.31 -7.93 18.45
CA VAL A 30 -4.07 -9.38 18.32
C VAL A 30 -2.60 -9.71 18.53
N MET A 31 -1.67 -8.98 17.90
CA MET A 31 -0.24 -9.16 18.07
C MET A 31 0.19 -8.99 19.53
N ALA A 32 -0.29 -7.94 20.20
CA ALA A 32 -0.01 -7.71 21.61
C ALA A 32 -0.55 -8.83 22.51
N ARG A 33 -1.68 -9.45 22.15
CA ARG A 33 -2.30 -10.57 22.88
C ARG A 33 -1.61 -11.91 22.64
N LEU A 34 -1.16 -12.14 21.41
CA LEU A 34 -0.43 -13.33 20.97
C LEU A 34 1.08 -13.17 21.13
N MET A 35 1.52 -12.18 21.91
CA MET A 35 2.93 -11.92 22.06
C MET A 35 3.64 -13.12 22.71
N PRO A 36 4.76 -13.59 22.14
CA PRO A 36 5.52 -14.70 22.70
C PRO A 36 6.01 -14.39 24.14
N PRO A 37 6.08 -15.41 25.01
CA PRO A 37 6.45 -15.23 26.41
C PRO A 37 7.90 -14.77 26.57
N HIS A 38 8.82 -15.33 25.78
CA HIS A 38 10.23 -14.95 25.76
C HIS A 38 10.46 -13.67 24.94
N ARG A 39 11.50 -12.91 25.30
CA ARG A 39 11.83 -11.61 24.72
C ARG A 39 12.60 -11.75 23.40
N MET A 40 12.46 -10.78 22.51
CA MET A 40 13.30 -10.68 21.31
C MET A 40 14.63 -9.99 21.69
N ILE A 41 15.77 -10.63 21.40
CA ILE A 41 17.10 -10.07 21.71
C ILE A 41 17.45 -8.95 20.74
N ASP A 42 17.10 -9.17 19.49
CA ASP A 42 17.51 -8.35 18.36
C ASP A 42 16.72 -7.03 18.27
N TYR A 43 15.47 -7.01 18.76
CA TYR A 43 14.59 -5.84 18.69
C TYR A 43 14.08 -5.40 20.09
N PRO A 44 14.98 -5.00 21.01
CA PRO A 44 14.61 -4.74 22.40
C PRO A 44 13.62 -3.58 22.56
N GLY A 45 13.75 -2.53 21.74
CA GLY A 45 12.80 -1.41 21.74
C GLY A 45 11.40 -1.81 21.29
N MET A 46 11.30 -2.62 20.22
CA MET A 46 10.01 -3.11 19.73
C MET A 46 9.36 -4.09 20.71
N ASP A 47 10.14 -5.00 21.32
CA ASP A 47 9.66 -5.90 22.37
C ASP A 47 9.11 -5.11 23.55
N GLN A 48 9.81 -4.05 24.00
CA GLN A 48 9.36 -3.21 25.10
C GLN A 48 8.05 -2.49 24.78
N VAL A 49 7.93 -1.89 23.59
CA VAL A 49 6.69 -1.23 23.15
C VAL A 49 5.53 -2.22 23.10
N LEU A 50 5.70 -3.37 22.45
CA LEU A 50 4.65 -4.38 22.34
C LEU A 50 4.20 -4.91 23.72
N ARG A 51 5.15 -5.18 24.62
CA ARG A 51 4.83 -5.63 25.99
C ARG A 51 4.14 -4.57 26.83
N SER A 52 4.46 -3.29 26.62
CA SER A 52 3.78 -2.20 27.33
C SER A 52 2.29 -2.11 26.99
N VAL A 53 1.91 -2.54 25.78
CA VAL A 53 0.51 -2.52 25.29
C VAL A 53 -0.23 -3.83 25.60
N SER A 54 0.48 -4.95 25.80
CA SER A 54 -0.10 -6.27 26.10
C SER A 54 -1.13 -6.31 27.24
N PRO A 55 -0.95 -5.62 28.39
CA PRO A 55 -1.96 -5.58 29.46
C PRO A 55 -3.29 -4.98 29.02
N LEU A 56 -3.24 -4.05 28.06
CA LEU A 56 -4.41 -3.38 27.48
C LEU A 56 -4.96 -4.13 26.27
N ALA A 57 -4.28 -5.18 25.78
CA ALA A 57 -4.63 -5.87 24.54
C ALA A 57 -6.03 -6.47 24.56
N THR A 58 -6.47 -7.04 25.70
CA THR A 58 -7.83 -7.59 25.82
C THR A 58 -8.91 -6.51 25.73
N ALA A 59 -8.70 -5.36 26.37
CA ALA A 59 -9.62 -4.23 26.29
C ALA A 59 -9.60 -3.60 24.87
N ALA A 60 -8.41 -3.48 24.27
CA ALA A 60 -8.23 -3.01 22.91
C ALA A 60 -8.89 -3.94 21.89
N LEU A 61 -8.82 -5.27 22.06
CA LEU A 61 -9.50 -6.26 21.22
C LEU A 61 -11.01 -6.10 21.25
N LEU A 62 -11.60 -5.89 22.43
CA LEU A 62 -13.04 -5.67 22.58
C LEU A 62 -13.48 -4.36 21.91
N LEU A 63 -12.74 -3.28 22.14
CA LEU A 63 -13.04 -1.96 21.56
C LEU A 63 -12.88 -1.95 20.04
N THR A 64 -11.77 -2.50 19.52
CA THR A 64 -11.49 -2.55 18.08
C THR A 64 -12.41 -3.53 17.36
N GLY A 65 -12.74 -4.68 17.96
CA GLY A 65 -13.73 -5.61 17.44
C GLY A 65 -15.12 -4.97 17.32
N GLY A 66 -15.53 -4.19 18.34
CA GLY A 66 -16.75 -3.40 18.29
C GLY A 66 -16.74 -2.33 17.18
N LEU A 67 -15.62 -1.63 17.02
CA LEU A 67 -15.44 -0.65 15.93
C LEU A 67 -15.48 -1.30 14.54
N VAL A 68 -14.84 -2.45 14.36
CA VAL A 68 -14.88 -3.23 13.11
C VAL A 68 -16.30 -3.67 12.78
N ALA A 69 -17.05 -4.18 13.78
CA ALA A 69 -18.44 -4.58 13.60
C ALA A 69 -19.35 -3.40 13.24
N CYS A 70 -19.22 -2.27 13.94
CA CYS A 70 -19.96 -1.03 13.64
C CYS A 70 -19.62 -0.48 12.26
N ALA A 71 -18.34 -0.41 11.89
CA ALA A 71 -17.89 0.05 10.58
C ALA A 71 -18.38 -0.88 9.46
N GLY A 72 -18.34 -2.20 9.66
CA GLY A 72 -18.87 -3.18 8.73
C GLY A 72 -20.38 -3.07 8.54
N PHE A 73 -21.13 -2.82 9.62
CA PHE A 73 -22.57 -2.57 9.55
C PHE A 73 -22.91 -1.29 8.78
N LEU A 74 -22.16 -0.20 9.01
CA LEU A 74 -22.31 1.05 8.26
C LEU A 74 -21.92 0.90 6.79
N ALA A 75 -20.85 0.16 6.49
CA ALA A 75 -20.42 -0.17 5.13
C ALA A 75 -21.49 -0.98 4.39
N ARG A 76 -22.12 -1.96 5.07
CA ARG A 76 -23.25 -2.74 4.53
C ARG A 76 -24.45 -1.86 4.22
N LYS A 77 -24.83 -0.94 5.11
CA LYS A 77 -25.93 0.00 4.89
C LYS A 77 -25.70 0.95 3.71
N ARG A 78 -24.44 1.23 3.36
CA ARG A 78 -24.05 2.10 2.24
C ARG A 78 -23.59 1.32 0.99
N SER A 79 -23.88 0.02 0.89
CA SER A 79 -23.49 -0.83 -0.25
C SER A 79 -21.98 -0.85 -0.54
N ALA A 80 -21.14 -0.61 0.47
CA ALA A 80 -19.68 -0.52 0.36
C ALA A 80 -18.94 -1.60 1.18
N LEU A 81 -19.62 -2.73 1.43
CA LEU A 81 -19.09 -3.83 2.24
C LEU A 81 -17.84 -4.49 1.62
N LEU A 82 -17.83 -4.70 0.30
CA LEU A 82 -16.71 -5.29 -0.43
C LEU A 82 -15.42 -4.44 -0.33
N PRO A 83 -15.46 -3.12 -0.61
CA PRO A 83 -14.33 -2.22 -0.37
C PRO A 83 -13.81 -2.26 1.07
N PHE A 84 -14.72 -2.25 2.06
CA PHE A 84 -14.35 -2.32 3.48
C PHE A 84 -13.64 -3.65 3.83
N LEU A 85 -14.21 -4.79 3.40
CA LEU A 85 -13.61 -6.10 3.63
C LEU A 85 -12.24 -6.22 2.97
N SER A 86 -12.04 -5.66 1.77
CA SER A 86 -10.74 -5.65 1.09
C SER A 86 -9.67 -4.94 1.92
N GLY A 87 -9.98 -3.78 2.51
CA GLY A 87 -9.05 -3.07 3.40
C GLY A 87 -8.75 -3.87 4.67
N LEU A 88 -9.77 -4.50 5.25
CA LEU A 88 -9.65 -5.29 6.47
C LEU A 88 -8.80 -6.56 6.25
N SER A 89 -8.99 -7.27 5.13
CA SER A 89 -8.21 -8.46 4.79
C SER A 89 -6.71 -8.16 4.64
N PHE A 90 -6.35 -7.01 4.07
CA PHE A 90 -4.95 -6.59 3.97
C PHE A 90 -4.30 -6.45 5.34
N SER A 91 -4.95 -5.69 6.24
CA SER A 91 -4.39 -5.46 7.57
C SER A 91 -4.36 -6.73 8.42
N ALA A 92 -5.35 -7.61 8.28
CA ALA A 92 -5.36 -8.91 8.95
C ALA A 92 -4.19 -9.81 8.47
N LEU A 93 -3.91 -9.82 7.17
CA LEU A 93 -2.80 -10.58 6.60
C LEU A 93 -1.44 -10.03 7.06
N MET A 94 -1.29 -8.70 7.08
CA MET A 94 -0.08 -8.06 7.60
C MET A 94 0.14 -8.34 9.08
N ALA A 95 -0.91 -8.29 9.89
CA ALA A 95 -0.83 -8.66 11.31
C ALA A 95 -0.41 -10.12 11.49
N PHE A 96 -0.91 -11.03 10.65
CA PHE A 96 -0.50 -12.44 10.66
C PHE A 96 0.98 -12.61 10.33
N VAL A 97 1.46 -11.96 9.25
CA VAL A 97 2.89 -11.99 8.86
C VAL A 97 3.78 -11.48 9.98
N LEU A 98 3.42 -10.33 10.58
CA LEU A 98 4.20 -9.75 11.67
C LEU A 98 4.17 -10.62 12.94
N THR A 99 3.04 -11.25 13.25
CA THR A 99 2.94 -12.19 14.38
C THR A 99 3.85 -13.39 14.15
N PHE A 100 3.83 -13.98 12.94
CA PHE A 100 4.68 -15.11 12.60
C PHE A 100 6.17 -14.75 12.65
N TRP A 101 6.52 -13.57 12.14
CA TRP A 101 7.87 -13.03 12.27
C TRP A 101 8.29 -12.89 13.73
N MET A 102 7.46 -12.30 14.61
CA MET A 102 7.78 -12.19 16.04
C MET A 102 8.06 -13.55 16.69
N TYR A 103 7.32 -14.60 16.33
CA TYR A 103 7.57 -15.95 16.84
C TYR A 103 8.85 -16.57 16.28
N ALA A 104 9.15 -16.36 15.00
CA ALA A 104 10.40 -16.79 14.41
C ALA A 104 11.60 -16.09 15.07
N GLU A 105 11.49 -14.78 15.29
CA GLU A 105 12.48 -13.94 15.97
C GLU A 105 12.74 -14.41 17.40
N VAL A 106 11.69 -14.73 18.15
CA VAL A 106 11.85 -15.26 19.51
C VAL A 106 12.52 -16.64 19.49
N ASN A 107 12.17 -17.52 18.56
CA ASN A 107 12.82 -18.82 18.45
C ASN A 107 14.31 -18.70 18.09
N GLU A 108 14.66 -17.78 17.18
CA GLU A 108 16.07 -17.51 16.84
C GLU A 108 16.81 -16.88 18.03
N SER A 109 16.15 -15.95 18.74
CA SER A 109 16.66 -15.40 20.01
C SER A 109 16.87 -16.48 21.07
N ASP A 110 15.97 -17.47 21.18
CA ASP A 110 16.12 -18.58 22.13
C ASP A 110 17.30 -19.49 21.77
N MET A 111 17.50 -19.78 20.49
CA MET A 111 18.71 -20.47 20.02
C MET A 111 19.97 -19.66 20.35
N GLY A 112 19.95 -18.35 20.11
CA GLY A 112 21.06 -17.46 20.47
C GLY A 112 21.35 -17.44 21.97
N ARG A 113 20.33 -17.54 22.84
CA ARG A 113 20.53 -17.69 24.30
C ARG A 113 21.21 -19.01 24.65
N ILE A 114 20.79 -20.11 24.03
CA ILE A 114 21.36 -21.44 24.26
C ILE A 114 22.83 -21.44 23.84
N ASP A 115 23.14 -20.89 22.68
CA ASP A 115 24.52 -20.77 22.19
C ASP A 115 25.38 -19.89 23.11
N LEU A 116 24.83 -18.75 23.57
CA LEU A 116 25.51 -17.87 24.51
C LEU A 116 25.78 -18.56 25.85
N ALA A 117 24.81 -19.31 26.37
CA ALA A 117 24.96 -20.10 27.60
C ALA A 117 26.02 -21.20 27.44
N GLY A 118 25.98 -21.96 26.33
CA GLY A 118 26.97 -22.99 26.03
C GLY A 118 28.39 -22.43 25.86
N ASN A 119 28.53 -21.28 25.20
CA ASN A 119 29.81 -20.58 25.10
C ASN A 119 30.29 -20.10 26.47
N GLN A 120 29.39 -19.60 27.32
CA GLN A 120 29.72 -19.15 28.66
C GLN A 120 30.20 -20.31 29.55
N GLU A 121 29.55 -21.47 29.47
CA GLU A 121 29.97 -22.70 30.15
C GLU A 121 31.33 -23.20 29.64
N SER A 122 31.55 -23.18 28.32
CA SER A 122 32.82 -23.57 27.72
C SER A 122 33.97 -22.65 28.17
N ILE A 123 33.73 -21.33 28.20
CA ILE A 123 34.70 -20.35 28.71
C ILE A 123 34.95 -20.57 30.20
N ALA A 124 33.92 -20.77 31.01
CA ALA A 124 34.07 -21.07 32.42
C ALA A 124 34.89 -22.34 32.66
N ALA A 125 34.64 -23.41 31.89
CA ALA A 125 35.42 -24.64 31.94
C ALA A 125 36.89 -24.43 31.50
N ALA A 126 37.12 -23.65 30.45
CA ALA A 126 38.46 -23.30 29.99
C ALA A 126 39.21 -22.46 31.03
N LEU A 127 38.57 -21.47 31.66
CA LEU A 127 39.14 -20.71 32.77
C LEU A 127 39.45 -21.63 33.96
N HIS A 128 38.53 -22.51 34.32
CA HIS A 128 38.71 -23.45 35.43
C HIS A 128 39.93 -24.35 35.20
N ALA A 129 40.03 -24.98 34.02
CA ALA A 129 41.18 -25.82 33.64
C ALA A 129 42.48 -25.00 33.64
N SER A 130 42.45 -23.79 33.09
CA SER A 130 43.58 -22.86 33.04
C SER A 130 44.08 -22.46 34.44
N VAL A 131 43.17 -22.26 35.40
CA VAL A 131 43.52 -21.98 36.81
C VAL A 131 44.05 -23.23 37.51
N ASP A 132 43.42 -24.39 37.31
CA ASP A 132 43.83 -25.65 37.95
C ASP A 132 45.20 -26.16 37.46
N ASP A 133 45.48 -26.04 36.16
CA ASP A 133 46.79 -26.33 35.58
C ASP A 133 47.90 -25.50 36.22
N ARG A 134 47.63 -24.21 36.46
CA ARG A 134 48.58 -23.30 37.13
C ARG A 134 48.78 -23.65 38.59
N LEU A 135 47.72 -23.99 39.33
CA LEU A 135 47.82 -24.45 40.71
C LEU A 135 48.63 -25.76 40.79
N SER A 136 48.41 -26.67 39.86
CA SER A 136 49.12 -27.94 39.78
C SER A 136 50.61 -27.74 39.43
N ALA A 137 50.92 -26.81 38.54
CA ALA A 137 52.29 -26.43 38.22
C ALA A 137 53.01 -25.75 39.38
N ALA A 138 52.33 -24.82 40.08
CA ALA A 138 52.85 -24.20 41.29
C ALA A 138 53.14 -25.26 42.37
N ALA A 139 52.26 -26.24 42.54
CA ALA A 139 52.50 -27.35 43.48
C ALA A 139 53.71 -28.22 43.07
N GLN A 140 53.88 -28.54 41.78
CA GLN A 140 55.06 -29.27 41.30
C GLN A 140 56.35 -28.48 41.52
N LEU A 141 56.34 -27.17 41.28
CA LEU A 141 57.48 -26.29 41.53
C LEU A 141 57.78 -26.19 43.04
N GLY A 142 56.75 -26.05 43.87
CA GLY A 142 56.83 -26.05 45.32
C GLY A 142 57.43 -27.34 45.89
N ALA A 143 57.07 -28.51 45.34
CA ALA A 143 57.66 -29.80 45.73
C ALA A 143 59.17 -29.88 45.42
N ARG A 144 59.63 -29.26 44.32
CA ARG A 144 61.04 -29.27 43.90
C ARG A 144 61.93 -28.29 44.66
N SER A 145 61.37 -27.37 45.46
CA SER A 145 62.13 -26.43 46.31
C SER A 145 63.07 -27.10 47.33
N ALA A 146 62.97 -28.41 47.55
CA ALA A 146 63.86 -29.16 48.44
C ALA A 146 65.28 -29.29 47.87
N ALA A 147 65.44 -29.21 46.54
CA ALA A 147 66.67 -29.60 45.86
C ALA A 147 67.74 -28.50 45.81
N ALA A 148 67.38 -27.21 45.84
CA ALA A 148 68.30 -26.09 46.02
C ALA A 148 67.53 -24.76 46.23
N PRO A 149 67.82 -23.96 47.27
CA PRO A 149 67.25 -22.61 47.43
C PRO A 149 68.16 -21.50 46.87
N ASN A 150 68.88 -21.75 45.76
CA ASN A 150 69.82 -20.82 45.14
C ASN A 150 69.29 -20.24 43.80
N ASP A 151 70.02 -19.30 43.19
CA ASP A 151 69.67 -18.66 41.91
C ASP A 151 69.33 -19.65 40.78
N ASP A 152 69.87 -20.88 40.84
CA ASP A 152 69.58 -21.96 39.89
C ASP A 152 68.14 -22.48 39.98
N TRP A 153 67.53 -22.48 41.17
CA TRP A 153 66.12 -22.85 41.34
C TRP A 153 65.18 -21.81 40.75
N LEU A 154 65.53 -20.52 40.86
CA LEU A 154 64.81 -19.43 40.21
C LEU A 154 65.00 -19.42 38.70
N ALA A 155 66.19 -19.74 38.21
CA ALA A 155 66.44 -19.95 36.80
C ALA A 155 65.61 -21.15 36.28
N ALA A 156 65.55 -22.25 37.03
CA ALA A 156 64.72 -23.41 36.71
C ALA A 156 63.23 -23.06 36.71
N ALA A 157 62.73 -22.32 37.71
CA ALA A 157 61.36 -21.81 37.80
C ALA A 157 60.97 -20.99 36.56
N ARG A 158 61.89 -20.19 36.01
CA ARG A 158 61.69 -19.39 34.78
C ARG A 158 61.67 -20.23 33.50
N THR A 159 62.25 -21.43 33.51
CA THR A 159 62.33 -22.33 32.34
C THR A 159 61.24 -23.39 32.26
N PHE A 160 60.36 -23.51 33.28
CA PHE A 160 59.29 -24.50 33.24
C PHE A 160 58.30 -24.23 32.10
N THR A 161 58.03 -25.28 31.34
CA THR A 161 57.01 -25.42 30.28
C THR A 161 55.58 -25.45 30.84
N VAL A 162 55.28 -24.62 31.83
CA VAL A 162 53.91 -24.27 32.18
C VAL A 162 53.79 -22.79 31.93
N ASP A 163 52.74 -22.40 31.22
CA ASP A 163 52.52 -21.03 30.79
C ASP A 163 52.21 -20.13 32.00
N PHE A 164 53.25 -19.75 32.74
CA PHE A 164 53.23 -18.68 33.74
C PHE A 164 53.09 -17.30 33.07
N ARG A 165 52.66 -17.20 31.79
CA ARG A 165 52.27 -15.94 31.16
C ARG A 165 51.33 -15.15 32.09
N GLY A 166 51.68 -13.91 32.34
CA GLY A 166 50.98 -13.05 33.29
C GLY A 166 51.43 -13.18 34.75
N THR A 167 52.34 -14.10 35.08
CA THR A 167 52.91 -14.17 36.43
C THR A 167 53.88 -13.02 36.62
N VAL A 168 53.48 -12.07 37.46
CA VAL A 168 54.20 -10.82 37.72
C VAL A 168 55.32 -11.03 38.74
N ALA A 169 55.12 -11.94 39.68
CA ALA A 169 56.10 -12.26 40.71
C ALA A 169 55.94 -13.68 41.24
N LEU A 170 57.06 -14.28 41.67
CA LEU A 170 57.11 -15.55 42.38
C LEU A 170 57.95 -15.40 43.64
N ALA A 171 57.41 -15.85 44.77
CA ALA A 171 58.05 -15.83 46.08
C ALA A 171 58.01 -17.19 46.77
N LEU A 172 59.10 -17.53 47.46
CA LEU A 172 59.13 -18.67 48.38
C LEU A 172 59.18 -18.11 49.80
N LEU A 173 58.24 -18.51 50.64
CA LEU A 173 58.17 -18.13 52.05
C LEU A 173 58.73 -19.25 52.93
N ASN A 174 59.61 -18.90 53.85
CA ASN A 174 60.11 -19.83 54.85
C ASN A 174 59.02 -20.21 55.90
N SER A 175 59.36 -21.10 56.83
CA SER A 175 58.42 -21.54 57.88
C SER A 175 58.03 -20.40 58.83
N GLN A 176 58.84 -19.35 58.94
CA GLN A 176 58.58 -18.12 59.68
C GLN A 176 57.75 -17.09 58.88
N GLY A 177 57.54 -17.30 57.58
CA GLY A 177 56.81 -16.39 56.70
C GLY A 177 57.63 -15.25 56.11
N GLU A 178 58.95 -15.35 56.18
CA GLU A 178 59.86 -14.43 55.52
C GLU A 178 60.11 -14.89 54.08
N ILE A 179 60.32 -13.92 53.19
CA ILE A 179 60.61 -14.17 51.78
C ILE A 179 62.07 -14.62 51.67
N GLU A 180 62.28 -15.80 51.08
CA GLU A 180 63.62 -16.34 50.82
C GLU A 180 64.39 -15.50 49.78
N PRO A 181 65.73 -15.36 49.92
CA PRO A 181 66.57 -14.67 48.95
C PRO A 181 66.39 -15.18 47.52
N GLY A 182 66.39 -14.27 46.54
CA GLY A 182 66.21 -14.58 45.11
C GLY A 182 64.77 -14.44 44.60
N SER A 183 63.79 -14.25 45.49
CA SER A 183 62.40 -13.95 45.12
C SER A 183 62.29 -12.75 44.15
N THR A 184 61.38 -12.85 43.17
CA THR A 184 61.23 -11.86 42.07
C THR A 184 60.19 -10.77 42.36
N VAL A 185 59.80 -10.65 43.62
CA VAL A 185 58.79 -9.69 44.06
C VAL A 185 59.30 -8.26 43.84
N PRO A 186 58.56 -7.43 43.08
CA PRO A 186 58.86 -6.01 42.99
C PRO A 186 58.91 -5.37 44.39
N PRO A 187 59.90 -4.51 44.71
CA PRO A 187 60.04 -3.90 46.03
C PRO A 187 58.75 -3.23 46.53
N GLU A 188 58.01 -2.62 45.61
CA GLU A 188 56.73 -1.94 45.86
C GLU A 188 55.59 -2.89 46.28
N GLN A 189 55.70 -4.19 45.96
CA GLN A 189 54.74 -5.22 46.34
C GLN A 189 55.19 -6.03 47.57
N ALA A 190 56.46 -5.98 47.96
CA ALA A 190 57.05 -6.80 49.04
C ALA A 190 56.44 -6.51 50.43
N ASP A 191 56.17 -5.25 50.75
CA ASP A 191 55.55 -4.87 52.02
C ASP A 191 54.05 -5.23 52.04
N ARG A 192 53.37 -5.12 50.89
CA ARG A 192 51.96 -5.53 50.73
C ARG A 192 51.77 -7.06 50.80
N LEU A 193 52.76 -7.81 50.32
CA LEU A 193 52.84 -9.26 50.45
C LEU A 193 52.83 -9.68 51.92
N LYS A 194 53.66 -9.07 52.76
CA LYS A 194 53.75 -9.45 54.18
C LYS A 194 52.46 -9.21 54.96
N SER A 195 51.69 -8.15 54.65
CA SER A 195 50.46 -7.83 55.37
C SER A 195 49.25 -8.69 54.96
N ASN A 196 49.14 -9.05 53.67
CA ASN A 196 47.93 -9.67 53.11
C ASN A 196 48.04 -11.19 52.91
N LEU A 197 49.24 -11.77 52.97
CA LEU A 197 49.45 -13.21 52.79
C LEU A 197 49.12 -14.06 54.02
N GLY A 198 49.00 -13.46 55.21
CA GLY A 198 48.95 -14.21 56.47
C GLY A 198 47.91 -15.33 56.48
N GLY A 199 46.70 -15.06 55.99
CA GLY A 199 45.62 -16.05 55.91
C GLY A 199 45.87 -17.15 54.87
N ILE A 200 46.25 -16.78 53.64
CA ILE A 200 46.44 -17.76 52.56
C ILE A 200 47.73 -18.58 52.72
N ALA A 201 48.79 -17.99 53.27
CA ALA A 201 50.04 -18.70 53.57
C ALA A 201 49.86 -19.65 54.76
N ALA A 202 49.02 -19.30 55.75
CA ALA A 202 48.66 -20.23 56.82
C ALA A 202 47.90 -21.45 56.29
N ALA A 203 46.90 -21.25 55.43
CA ALA A 203 46.20 -22.34 54.75
C ALA A 203 47.17 -23.21 53.92
N ALA A 204 48.08 -22.59 53.16
CA ALA A 204 49.08 -23.32 52.40
C ALA A 204 50.08 -24.10 53.26
N ARG A 205 50.47 -23.61 54.44
CA ARG A 205 51.29 -24.39 55.39
C ARG A 205 50.54 -25.58 55.97
N ALA A 206 49.22 -25.47 56.13
CA ALA A 206 48.37 -26.57 56.58
C ALA A 206 48.18 -27.66 55.51
N GLY A 207 48.68 -27.45 54.29
CA GLY A 207 48.61 -28.40 53.18
C GLY A 207 47.58 -28.05 52.11
N ASP A 208 46.80 -26.98 52.30
CA ASP A 208 45.77 -26.57 51.36
C ASP A 208 46.34 -25.73 50.20
N ARG A 209 45.65 -25.73 49.06
CA ARG A 209 45.89 -24.72 48.02
C ARG A 209 44.95 -23.55 48.29
N ALA A 210 45.49 -22.33 48.35
CA ALA A 210 44.71 -21.15 48.69
C ALA A 210 44.91 -20.04 47.65
N MET A 211 43.84 -19.31 47.34
CA MET A 211 43.86 -18.17 46.44
C MET A 211 43.18 -16.96 47.09
N THR A 212 43.67 -15.77 46.76
CA THR A 212 43.00 -14.50 47.07
C THR A 212 43.14 -13.54 45.90
N ALA A 213 42.22 -12.61 45.78
CA ALA A 213 42.25 -11.59 44.73
C ALA A 213 42.49 -10.20 45.35
N HIS A 214 43.35 -9.40 44.73
CA HIS A 214 43.74 -8.08 45.22
C HIS A 214 44.12 -7.14 44.06
N GLY A 215 43.46 -5.99 43.97
CA GLY A 215 43.60 -5.06 42.85
C GLY A 215 43.28 -5.72 41.50
N THR A 216 44.29 -5.90 40.66
CA THR A 216 44.20 -6.59 39.35
C THR A 216 44.85 -7.97 39.36
N HIS A 217 45.27 -8.47 40.52
CA HIS A 217 46.07 -9.69 40.63
C HIS A 217 45.31 -10.79 41.38
N VAL A 218 45.58 -12.02 40.97
CA VAL A 218 45.22 -13.24 41.67
C VAL A 218 46.48 -13.80 42.30
N ILE A 219 46.46 -13.97 43.62
CA ILE A 219 47.57 -14.48 44.42
C ILE A 219 47.29 -15.95 44.72
N MET A 220 48.19 -16.82 44.31
CA MET A 220 48.10 -18.28 44.51
C MET A 220 49.15 -18.72 45.53
N ALA A 221 48.73 -19.38 46.59
CA ALA A 221 49.60 -19.95 47.60
C ALA A 221 49.49 -21.49 47.58
N THR A 222 50.64 -22.15 47.42
CA THR A 222 50.72 -23.61 47.39
C THR A 222 51.75 -24.13 48.40
N PRO A 223 51.50 -25.29 49.04
CA PRO A 223 52.47 -25.92 49.93
C PRO A 223 53.77 -26.22 49.19
N ALA A 224 54.91 -25.99 49.85
CA ALA A 224 56.23 -26.32 49.34
C ALA A 224 57.02 -27.17 50.35
N SER A 225 58.10 -27.77 49.88
CA SER A 225 58.92 -28.67 50.71
C SER A 225 59.49 -27.99 51.95
N GLY A 226 59.63 -28.76 53.05
CA GLY A 226 60.24 -28.25 54.29
C GLY A 226 59.38 -27.25 55.05
N GLY A 227 58.05 -27.30 54.91
CA GLY A 227 57.12 -26.39 55.60
C GLY A 227 57.08 -24.97 55.02
N ARG A 228 57.60 -24.82 53.80
CA ARG A 228 57.63 -23.55 53.05
C ARG A 228 56.35 -23.36 52.25
N VAL A 229 56.13 -22.14 51.75
CA VAL A 229 54.98 -21.82 50.90
C VAL A 229 55.47 -21.15 49.63
N LEU A 230 55.07 -21.66 48.48
CA LEU A 230 55.26 -20.97 47.21
C LEU A 230 54.08 -20.04 46.97
N VAL A 231 54.37 -18.78 46.65
CA VAL A 231 53.38 -17.76 46.32
C VAL A 231 53.63 -17.24 44.91
N ALA A 232 52.60 -17.28 44.06
CA ALA A 232 52.62 -16.74 42.71
C ALA A 232 51.64 -15.57 42.58
N PHE A 233 52.08 -14.47 41.97
CA PHE A 233 51.28 -13.31 41.61
C PHE A 233 50.94 -13.40 40.15
N VAL A 234 49.67 -13.53 39.82
CA VAL A 234 49.22 -13.63 38.44
C VAL A 234 48.35 -12.43 38.13
N ASP A 235 48.67 -11.71 37.06
CA ASP A 235 47.80 -10.69 36.51
C ASP A 235 46.50 -11.37 36.05
N ALA A 236 45.38 -10.96 36.64
CA ALA A 236 44.09 -11.53 36.36
C ALA A 236 43.70 -11.31 34.89
N THR A 237 44.11 -10.19 34.28
CA THR A 237 43.85 -9.91 32.87
C THR A 237 44.57 -10.88 31.94
N ALA A 238 45.78 -11.32 32.29
CA ALA A 238 46.55 -12.29 31.53
C ALA A 238 45.98 -13.71 31.61
N LEU A 239 45.19 -14.03 32.66
CA LEU A 239 44.43 -15.28 32.73
C LEU A 239 43.26 -15.29 31.74
N VAL A 240 42.59 -14.15 31.59
CA VAL A 240 41.37 -14.02 30.80
C VAL A 240 41.66 -13.71 29.33
N GLN A 241 42.71 -12.93 29.04
CA GLN A 241 43.04 -12.47 27.69
C GLN A 241 43.14 -13.59 26.64
N PRO A 242 43.92 -14.67 26.85
CA PRO A 242 44.07 -15.74 25.87
C PRO A 242 42.75 -16.44 25.54
N ILE A 243 41.88 -16.58 26.55
CA ILE A 243 40.56 -17.20 26.40
C ILE A 243 39.62 -16.23 25.68
N SER A 244 39.69 -14.94 26.01
CA SER A 244 38.90 -13.90 25.33
C SER A 244 39.31 -13.69 23.87
N ALA A 245 40.59 -13.87 23.54
CA ALA A 245 41.10 -13.70 22.17
C ALA A 245 40.63 -14.80 21.22
N ALA A 246 40.26 -15.97 21.75
CA ALA A 246 39.63 -17.05 21.00
C ALA A 246 38.13 -16.83 20.76
N MET A 247 37.53 -15.82 21.40
CA MET A 247 36.13 -15.49 21.20
C MET A 247 35.93 -14.70 19.90
N ALA A 248 34.76 -14.87 19.29
CA ALA A 248 34.33 -13.98 18.23
C ALA A 248 34.37 -12.51 18.73
N PRO A 249 34.82 -11.54 17.90
CA PRO A 249 34.96 -10.13 18.29
C PRO A 249 33.63 -9.49 18.71
N ASP A 250 32.53 -10.18 18.47
CA ASP A 250 31.19 -9.69 18.63
C ASP A 250 30.59 -9.99 20.02
N LEU A 251 31.31 -10.66 20.92
CA LEU A 251 30.87 -10.92 22.29
C LEU A 251 31.74 -10.19 23.31
N ALA A 252 31.09 -9.51 24.26
CA ALA A 252 31.73 -8.88 25.41
C ALA A 252 31.80 -9.86 26.58
N LEU A 253 33.00 -10.12 27.08
CA LEU A 253 33.26 -10.97 28.24
C LEU A 253 33.43 -10.12 29.49
N SER A 254 32.73 -10.48 30.57
CA SER A 254 32.97 -9.99 31.92
C SER A 254 33.30 -11.18 32.83
N VAL A 255 34.45 -11.11 33.50
CA VAL A 255 34.86 -12.09 34.52
C VAL A 255 34.97 -11.36 35.85
N ASN A 256 34.23 -11.84 36.83
CA ASN A 256 34.23 -11.32 38.19
C ASN A 256 34.80 -12.36 39.14
N ILE A 257 35.83 -11.99 39.88
CA ILE A 257 36.55 -12.85 40.81
C ILE A 257 36.31 -12.28 42.21
N SER A 258 35.80 -13.10 43.11
CA SER A 258 35.48 -12.68 44.47
C SER A 258 35.67 -13.81 45.48
N GLY A 259 35.89 -13.49 46.75
CA GLY A 259 36.02 -14.50 47.79
C GLY A 259 36.05 -13.88 49.19
N PRO A 260 35.85 -14.68 50.25
CA PRO A 260 35.94 -14.20 51.62
C PRO A 260 37.30 -13.56 51.91
N GLY A 261 37.32 -12.28 52.31
CA GLY A 261 38.56 -11.55 52.56
C GLY A 261 39.39 -11.19 51.31
N SER A 262 38.83 -11.35 50.11
CA SER A 262 39.43 -10.90 48.85
C SER A 262 38.80 -9.61 48.34
N GLU A 263 39.55 -8.80 47.61
CA GLU A 263 38.97 -7.70 46.82
C GLU A 263 38.28 -8.25 45.57
N ARG A 264 37.22 -7.58 45.14
CA ARG A 264 36.51 -7.94 43.92
C ARG A 264 37.33 -7.48 42.71
N VAL A 265 37.66 -8.40 41.82
CA VAL A 265 38.35 -8.11 40.56
C VAL A 265 37.38 -8.30 39.41
N ILE A 266 37.20 -7.27 38.57
CA ILE A 266 36.34 -7.31 37.40
C ILE A 266 37.21 -7.10 36.17
N ILE A 267 37.15 -8.05 35.24
CA ILE A 267 37.86 -7.99 33.97
C ILE A 267 36.81 -7.92 32.88
N GLU A 268 36.82 -6.85 32.10
CA GLU A 268 35.94 -6.65 30.96
C GLU A 268 36.76 -6.63 29.68
N SER A 269 36.31 -7.37 28.66
CA SER A 269 36.85 -7.21 27.30
C SER A 269 36.52 -5.80 26.77
N SER A 270 37.34 -5.27 25.86
CA SER A 270 37.25 -3.90 25.35
C SER A 270 35.92 -3.51 24.67
N ALA A 271 35.06 -4.48 24.33
CA ALA A 271 33.76 -4.20 23.73
C ALA A 271 32.68 -4.00 24.80
N GLN A 272 31.93 -2.90 24.71
CA GLN A 272 30.74 -2.71 25.53
C GLN A 272 29.60 -3.58 24.97
N GLY A 273 29.19 -4.59 25.73
CA GLY A 273 28.03 -5.41 25.41
C GLY A 273 26.72 -4.68 25.66
N VAL A 274 25.69 -4.99 24.88
CA VAL A 274 24.32 -4.51 25.10
C VAL A 274 23.67 -5.35 26.19
N ALA A 275 22.99 -4.69 27.14
CA ALA A 275 22.23 -5.38 28.17
C ALA A 275 21.00 -6.06 27.54
N ILE A 276 21.03 -7.40 27.44
CA ILE A 276 19.84 -8.18 27.09
C ILE A 276 18.80 -7.98 28.20
N LEU A 277 17.54 -7.80 27.82
CA LEU A 277 16.39 -7.68 28.72
C LEU A 277 16.21 -8.89 29.68
N GLN A 278 16.80 -10.04 29.36
CA GLN A 278 16.98 -11.25 30.18
C GLN A 278 18.28 -11.94 29.72
N PRO A 279 19.43 -11.63 30.33
CA PRO A 279 20.67 -12.31 30.01
C PRO A 279 20.61 -13.78 30.47
N PRO A 280 21.39 -14.69 29.88
CA PRO A 280 21.58 -16.02 30.44
C PRO A 280 22.10 -15.91 31.89
N ALA A 281 21.78 -16.91 32.70
CA ALA A 281 22.29 -16.98 34.07
C ALA A 281 23.83 -16.96 34.05
N GLU A 282 24.44 -16.24 34.99
CA GLU A 282 25.90 -16.18 35.11
C GLU A 282 26.46 -17.57 35.43
N CYS A 283 27.54 -17.96 34.76
CA CYS A 283 28.20 -19.24 35.04
C CYS A 283 29.18 -19.01 36.18
N THR A 284 29.10 -19.83 37.22
CA THR A 284 29.97 -19.70 38.39
C THR A 284 30.72 -20.98 38.67
N PHE A 285 31.99 -20.86 39.05
CA PHE A 285 32.78 -21.98 39.54
C PHE A 285 33.69 -21.51 40.69
N GLY A 286 33.98 -22.42 41.62
CA GLY A 286 34.82 -22.16 42.78
C GLY A 286 36.16 -22.87 42.68
N THR A 287 37.26 -22.19 42.97
CA THR A 287 38.60 -22.78 43.01
C THR A 287 39.43 -22.15 44.12
N ALA A 288 39.96 -22.99 45.01
CA ALA A 288 40.89 -22.61 46.09
C ALA A 288 40.47 -21.38 46.91
N GLY A 289 39.17 -21.26 47.21
CA GLY A 289 38.60 -20.19 48.04
C GLY A 289 38.11 -18.94 47.29
N LEU A 290 38.32 -18.87 45.97
CA LEU A 290 37.74 -17.85 45.10
C LEU A 290 36.54 -18.38 44.31
N LEU A 291 35.53 -17.55 44.17
CA LEU A 291 34.40 -17.70 43.28
C LEU A 291 34.64 -16.88 42.01
N TRP A 292 34.56 -17.56 40.88
CA TRP A 292 34.69 -16.99 39.55
C TRP A 292 33.31 -16.96 38.90
N THR A 293 32.92 -15.78 38.44
CA THR A 293 31.65 -15.55 37.76
C THR A 293 31.96 -15.08 36.33
N VAL A 294 31.51 -15.85 35.36
CA VAL A 294 31.70 -15.59 33.93
C VAL A 294 30.38 -15.16 33.34
N GLN A 295 30.38 -14.00 32.67
CA GLN A 295 29.21 -13.46 31.98
C GLN A 295 29.59 -13.04 30.55
N LEU A 296 28.84 -13.56 29.59
CA LEU A 296 28.90 -13.11 28.19
C LEU A 296 27.74 -12.16 27.89
N ARG A 297 28.05 -11.09 27.16
CA ARG A 297 27.05 -10.14 26.65
C ARG A 297 27.24 -9.94 25.14
N PRO A 298 26.18 -10.00 24.33
CA PRO A 298 26.29 -9.70 22.91
C PRO A 298 26.62 -8.21 22.70
N THR A 299 27.49 -7.93 21.74
CA THR A 299 27.74 -6.55 21.28
C THR A 299 26.74 -6.16 20.20
N SER A 300 26.73 -4.88 19.79
CA SER A 300 25.92 -4.44 18.65
C SER A 300 26.27 -5.20 17.36
N GLY A 301 27.55 -5.52 17.12
CA GLY A 301 27.96 -6.27 15.92
C GLY A 301 27.40 -7.69 15.87
N TRP A 302 27.28 -8.35 17.02
CA TRP A 302 26.66 -9.68 17.11
C TRP A 302 25.18 -9.60 16.75
N ILE A 303 24.48 -8.62 17.32
CA ILE A 303 23.06 -8.37 17.07
C ILE A 303 22.82 -8.08 15.58
N ASP A 304 23.61 -7.20 14.97
CA ASP A 304 23.49 -6.84 13.55
C ASP A 304 23.70 -8.04 12.62
N SER A 305 24.62 -8.96 12.96
CA SER A 305 24.84 -10.17 12.18
C SER A 305 23.67 -11.17 12.25
N HIS A 306 22.93 -11.18 13.36
CA HIS A 306 21.76 -12.04 13.56
C HIS A 306 20.48 -11.42 12.97
N HIS A 307 20.34 -10.08 12.99
CA HIS A 307 19.25 -9.32 12.35
C HIS A 307 19.00 -9.71 10.89
N HIS A 308 20.05 -10.02 10.13
CA HIS A 308 19.93 -10.29 8.69
C HIS A 308 19.10 -11.55 8.37
N ARG A 309 19.06 -12.54 9.27
CA ARG A 309 18.36 -13.80 9.02
C ARG A 309 16.85 -13.64 9.17
N ALA A 310 16.40 -13.01 10.25
CA ALA A 310 14.98 -12.79 10.49
C ALA A 310 14.35 -11.75 9.53
N ASN A 311 15.08 -10.69 9.18
CA ASN A 311 14.63 -9.72 8.17
C ASN A 311 14.38 -10.35 6.80
N THR A 312 15.13 -11.41 6.45
CA THR A 312 14.92 -12.16 5.20
C THR A 312 13.57 -12.88 5.19
N MET A 313 13.12 -13.43 6.33
CA MET A 313 11.79 -14.02 6.45
C MET A 313 10.67 -12.98 6.34
N ILE A 314 10.84 -11.78 6.91
CA ILE A 314 9.86 -10.68 6.76
C ILE A 314 9.71 -10.30 5.30
N LEU A 315 10.82 -10.12 4.58
CA LEU A 315 10.79 -9.75 3.17
C LEU A 315 10.07 -10.82 2.34
N LEU A 316 10.31 -12.10 2.62
CA LEU A 316 9.66 -13.20 1.92
C LEU A 316 8.15 -13.30 2.23
N LEU A 317 7.77 -13.22 3.51
CA LEU A 317 6.36 -13.29 3.91
C LEU A 317 5.58 -12.03 3.52
N GLY A 318 6.20 -10.86 3.64
CA GLY A 318 5.63 -9.57 3.23
C GLY A 318 5.42 -9.48 1.72
N THR A 319 6.33 -10.04 0.92
CA THR A 319 6.14 -10.14 -0.54
C THR A 319 5.02 -11.11 -0.91
N VAL A 320 4.94 -12.28 -0.26
CA VAL A 320 3.82 -13.23 -0.46
C VAL A 320 2.48 -12.59 -0.07
N ALA A 321 2.42 -11.87 1.05
CA ALA A 321 1.20 -11.18 1.49
C ALA A 321 0.79 -10.05 0.54
N SER A 322 1.75 -9.25 0.07
CA SER A 322 1.51 -8.19 -0.92
C SER A 322 1.01 -8.76 -2.25
N PHE A 323 1.58 -9.90 -2.69
CA PHE A 323 1.16 -10.59 -3.90
C PHE A 323 -0.26 -11.17 -3.79
N ALA A 324 -0.59 -11.82 -2.67
CA ALA A 324 -1.95 -12.31 -2.41
C ALA A 324 -2.98 -11.17 -2.40
N CYS A 325 -2.62 -10.01 -1.83
CA CYS A 325 -3.48 -8.85 -1.81
C CYS A 325 -3.67 -8.23 -3.20
N ALA A 326 -2.60 -8.17 -4.02
CA ALA A 326 -2.70 -7.72 -5.41
C ALA A 326 -3.62 -8.62 -6.25
N LEU A 327 -3.58 -9.95 -6.02
CA LEU A 327 -4.48 -10.90 -6.66
C LEU A 327 -5.95 -10.70 -6.22
N ALA A 328 -6.20 -10.42 -4.94
CA ALA A 328 -7.54 -10.15 -4.42
C ALA A 328 -8.13 -8.83 -4.97
N ILE A 329 -7.31 -7.77 -5.07
CA ILE A 329 -7.74 -6.51 -5.67
C ILE A 329 -8.05 -6.70 -7.17
N ARG A 330 -7.20 -7.47 -7.87
CA ARG A 330 -7.39 -7.79 -9.29
C ARG A 330 -8.66 -8.59 -9.54
N SER A 331 -8.99 -9.59 -8.70
CA SER A 331 -10.22 -10.38 -8.86
C SER A 331 -11.49 -9.54 -8.68
N ILE A 332 -11.51 -8.64 -7.69
CA ILE A 332 -12.62 -7.70 -7.47
C ILE A 332 -12.77 -6.73 -8.65
N SER A 333 -11.65 -6.21 -9.18
CA SER A 333 -11.67 -5.33 -10.35
C SER A 333 -12.21 -6.04 -11.59
N THR A 334 -11.83 -7.31 -11.81
CA THR A 334 -12.35 -8.09 -12.95
C THR A 334 -13.85 -8.37 -12.85
N GLU A 335 -14.38 -8.59 -11.64
CA GLU A 335 -15.81 -8.87 -11.47
C GLU A 335 -16.67 -7.62 -11.66
N ILE A 336 -16.19 -6.45 -11.21
CA ILE A 336 -16.85 -5.15 -11.43
C ILE A 336 -16.89 -4.82 -12.93
N ASN A 337 -15.76 -4.99 -13.63
CA ASN A 337 -15.69 -4.77 -15.07
C ASN A 337 -16.58 -5.75 -15.86
N ALA A 338 -16.67 -7.00 -15.41
CA ALA A 338 -17.56 -8.00 -16.02
C ALA A 338 -19.04 -7.69 -15.83
N ARG A 339 -19.45 -7.08 -14.70
CA ARG A 339 -20.83 -6.61 -14.49
C ARG A 339 -21.16 -5.41 -15.38
N ALA A 340 -20.26 -4.44 -15.46
CA ALA A 340 -20.42 -3.29 -16.36
C ALA A 340 -20.52 -3.72 -17.84
N ALA A 341 -19.72 -4.70 -18.25
CA ALA A 341 -19.76 -5.26 -19.60
C ALA A 341 -21.08 -6.00 -19.90
N ARG A 342 -21.66 -6.71 -18.93
CA ARG A 342 -22.98 -7.37 -19.08
C ARG A 342 -24.12 -6.37 -19.19
N GLU A 343 -24.13 -5.33 -18.34
CA GLU A 343 -25.13 -4.27 -18.44
C GLU A 343 -25.04 -3.52 -19.78
N PHE A 344 -23.83 -3.30 -20.29
CA PHE A 344 -23.63 -2.71 -21.62
C PHE A 344 -24.11 -3.63 -22.74
N ALA A 345 -23.83 -4.94 -22.65
CA ALA A 345 -24.29 -5.92 -23.63
C ALA A 345 -25.82 -6.04 -23.67
N ASP A 346 -26.49 -6.05 -22.51
CA ASP A 346 -27.95 -6.10 -22.43
C ASP A 346 -28.59 -4.83 -22.99
N ARG A 347 -28.01 -3.64 -22.74
CA ARG A 347 -28.45 -2.37 -23.33
C ARG A 347 -28.19 -2.31 -24.84
N ALA A 348 -27.05 -2.82 -25.30
CA ALA A 348 -26.73 -2.90 -26.73
C ALA A 348 -27.68 -3.84 -27.48
N ALA A 349 -28.11 -4.95 -26.84
CA ALA A 349 -29.10 -5.87 -27.38
C ALA A 349 -30.50 -5.23 -27.47
N GLN A 350 -30.92 -4.49 -26.44
CA GLN A 350 -32.17 -3.72 -26.47
C GLN A 350 -32.14 -2.63 -27.56
N GLY A 351 -31.02 -1.90 -27.70
CA GLY A 351 -30.81 -0.92 -28.76
C GLY A 351 -30.75 -1.54 -30.17
N ALA A 352 -30.20 -2.75 -30.32
CA ALA A 352 -30.21 -3.46 -31.61
C ALA A 352 -31.64 -3.87 -32.05
N SER A 353 -32.48 -4.31 -31.11
CA SER A 353 -33.90 -4.62 -31.36
C SER A 353 -34.72 -3.36 -31.70
N ALA A 354 -34.45 -2.23 -31.05
CA ALA A 354 -35.06 -0.93 -31.42
C ALA A 354 -34.60 -0.45 -32.80
N ARG A 355 -33.30 -0.52 -33.11
CA ARG A 355 -32.72 -0.19 -34.43
C ARG A 355 -33.34 -1.01 -35.57
N ALA A 356 -33.57 -2.31 -35.36
CA ALA A 356 -34.21 -3.17 -36.36
C ALA A 356 -35.66 -2.74 -36.66
N ARG A 357 -36.43 -2.34 -35.64
CA ARG A 357 -37.82 -1.87 -35.81
C ARG A 357 -37.89 -0.50 -36.48
N ILE A 358 -37.07 0.44 -36.02
CA ILE A 358 -37.07 1.82 -36.55
C ILE A 358 -36.53 1.85 -37.99
N SER A 359 -35.46 1.11 -38.30
CA SER A 359 -34.92 1.04 -39.68
C SER A 359 -35.87 0.33 -40.66
N ALA A 360 -36.66 -0.65 -40.21
CA ALA A 360 -37.70 -1.26 -41.04
C ALA A 360 -38.81 -0.25 -41.37
N HIS A 361 -39.30 0.49 -40.37
CA HIS A 361 -40.32 1.51 -40.58
C HIS A 361 -39.82 2.73 -41.38
N ALA A 362 -38.56 3.13 -41.19
CA ALA A 362 -37.93 4.21 -41.97
C ALA A 362 -37.71 3.82 -43.43
N ARG A 363 -37.33 2.56 -43.73
CA ARG A 363 -37.24 2.08 -45.12
C ARG A 363 -38.60 2.06 -45.81
N ASP A 364 -39.66 1.64 -45.11
CA ASP A 364 -41.01 1.62 -45.66
C ASP A 364 -41.53 3.05 -45.90
N ALA A 365 -41.25 3.99 -44.99
CA ALA A 365 -41.63 5.40 -45.13
C ALA A 365 -40.84 6.11 -46.25
N MET A 366 -39.52 5.96 -46.29
CA MET A 366 -38.67 6.52 -47.34
C MET A 366 -38.99 5.92 -48.71
N SER A 367 -39.31 4.62 -48.80
CA SER A 367 -39.73 3.97 -50.05
C SER A 367 -41.03 4.57 -50.60
N GLN A 368 -41.97 4.94 -49.71
CA GLN A 368 -43.25 5.56 -50.09
C GLN A 368 -43.11 7.04 -50.46
N GLU A 369 -42.37 7.85 -49.69
CA GLU A 369 -42.18 9.28 -49.99
C GLU A 369 -41.19 9.51 -51.13
N ALA A 370 -40.06 8.80 -51.18
CA ALA A 370 -39.12 8.91 -52.30
C ALA A 370 -39.78 8.43 -53.60
N SER A 371 -40.61 7.38 -53.58
CA SER A 371 -41.42 7.00 -54.75
C SER A 371 -42.39 8.10 -55.17
N HIS A 372 -43.00 8.83 -54.23
CA HIS A 372 -43.95 9.90 -54.56
C HIS A 372 -43.26 11.14 -55.13
N VAL A 373 -42.14 11.57 -54.53
CA VAL A 373 -41.35 12.73 -54.99
C VAL A 373 -40.67 12.42 -56.33
N ILE A 374 -40.05 11.24 -56.47
CA ILE A 374 -39.40 10.81 -57.73
C ILE A 374 -40.45 10.64 -58.83
N ARG A 375 -41.65 10.08 -58.56
CA ARG A 375 -42.72 10.00 -59.57
C ARG A 375 -43.32 11.36 -59.92
N ALA A 376 -43.46 12.27 -58.96
CA ALA A 376 -43.95 13.63 -59.23
C ALA A 376 -42.95 14.39 -60.12
N ARG A 377 -41.65 14.26 -59.83
CA ARG A 377 -40.58 14.87 -60.63
C ARG A 377 -40.44 14.22 -62.00
N LEU A 378 -40.45 12.89 -62.10
CA LEU A 378 -40.46 12.20 -63.40
C LEU A 378 -41.65 12.63 -64.29
N ARG A 379 -42.83 12.86 -63.70
CA ARG A 379 -43.98 13.40 -64.44
C ARG A 379 -43.77 14.85 -64.88
N GLU A 380 -43.12 15.67 -64.08
CA GLU A 380 -42.82 17.06 -64.40
C GLU A 380 -41.74 17.15 -65.50
N THR A 381 -40.68 16.36 -65.40
CA THR A 381 -39.63 16.21 -66.42
C THR A 381 -40.22 15.64 -67.72
N ALA A 382 -41.10 14.64 -67.65
CA ALA A 382 -41.79 14.09 -68.83
C ALA A 382 -42.70 15.12 -69.50
N ARG A 383 -43.49 15.91 -68.75
CA ARG A 383 -44.31 16.99 -69.30
C ARG A 383 -43.48 18.10 -69.95
N ALA A 384 -42.35 18.46 -69.34
CA ALA A 384 -41.44 19.43 -69.91
C ALA A 384 -40.77 18.90 -71.20
N LEU A 385 -40.47 17.60 -71.26
CA LEU A 385 -39.94 16.94 -72.44
C LEU A 385 -40.98 16.84 -73.58
N ASP A 386 -42.23 16.50 -73.27
CA ASP A 386 -43.34 16.49 -74.24
C ASP A 386 -43.58 17.90 -74.82
N ALA A 387 -43.55 18.94 -73.99
CA ALA A 387 -43.70 20.32 -74.43
C ALA A 387 -42.52 20.80 -75.29
N ALA A 388 -41.30 20.33 -75.01
CA ALA A 388 -40.12 20.64 -75.82
C ALA A 388 -40.10 19.89 -77.17
N THR A 389 -40.71 18.71 -77.24
CA THR A 389 -40.73 17.84 -78.43
C THR A 389 -41.98 17.99 -79.29
N ASP A 390 -42.97 18.78 -78.86
CA ASP A 390 -44.14 19.10 -79.68
C ASP A 390 -43.78 19.92 -80.94
N SER A 391 -44.01 19.31 -82.10
CA SER A 391 -43.82 19.89 -83.43
C SER A 391 -44.72 21.10 -83.73
N ARG A 392 -45.78 21.32 -82.94
CA ARG A 392 -46.74 22.43 -83.09
C ARG A 392 -46.47 23.62 -82.17
N GLY A 393 -45.53 23.48 -81.23
CA GLY A 393 -45.18 24.53 -80.26
C GLY A 393 -44.35 25.66 -80.87
N SER A 394 -44.52 26.88 -80.36
CA SER A 394 -43.67 28.02 -80.74
C SER A 394 -42.22 27.83 -80.25
N ASP A 395 -41.23 28.38 -80.96
CA ASP A 395 -39.82 28.28 -80.56
C ASP A 395 -39.54 28.89 -79.18
N VAL A 396 -40.34 29.88 -78.76
CA VAL A 396 -40.27 30.47 -77.41
C VAL A 396 -40.69 29.46 -76.35
N SER A 397 -41.80 28.74 -76.57
CA SER A 397 -42.28 27.71 -75.64
C SER A 397 -41.31 26.53 -75.52
N ARG A 398 -40.65 26.15 -76.62
CA ARG A 398 -39.63 25.08 -76.63
C ARG A 398 -38.40 25.49 -75.82
N THR A 399 -37.96 26.74 -75.95
CA THR A 399 -36.79 27.28 -75.23
C THR A 399 -37.03 27.36 -73.72
N GLU A 400 -38.21 27.82 -73.30
CA GLU A 400 -38.59 27.83 -71.87
C GLU A 400 -38.68 26.41 -71.29
N ALA A 401 -39.19 25.43 -72.06
CA ALA A 401 -39.26 24.04 -71.63
C ALA A 401 -37.86 23.42 -71.43
N LEU A 402 -36.92 23.70 -72.33
CA LEU A 402 -35.52 23.26 -72.22
C LEU A 402 -34.80 23.92 -71.04
N GLN A 403 -35.06 25.20 -70.74
CA GLN A 403 -34.52 25.86 -69.56
C GLN A 403 -35.06 25.25 -68.25
N ARG A 404 -36.35 24.89 -68.20
CA ARG A 404 -36.94 24.19 -67.04
C ARG A 404 -36.35 22.79 -66.86
N LEU A 405 -36.07 22.07 -67.94
CA LEU A 405 -35.36 20.78 -67.91
C LEU A 405 -33.95 20.94 -67.34
N GLY A 406 -33.19 21.92 -67.82
CA GLY A 406 -31.85 22.22 -67.31
C GLY A 406 -31.85 22.54 -65.81
N ALA A 407 -32.74 23.43 -65.37
CA ALA A 407 -32.85 23.79 -63.96
C ALA A 407 -33.24 22.60 -63.07
N SER A 408 -34.16 21.74 -63.53
CA SER A 408 -34.56 20.53 -62.80
C SER A 408 -33.41 19.52 -62.67
N LEU A 409 -32.56 19.39 -63.69
CA LEU A 409 -31.43 18.44 -63.69
C LEU A 409 -30.32 18.92 -62.75
N THR A 410 -29.96 20.21 -62.82
CA THR A 410 -28.95 20.82 -61.93
C THR A 410 -29.37 20.74 -60.47
N HIS A 411 -30.66 20.95 -60.17
CA HIS A 411 -31.16 20.83 -58.80
C HIS A 411 -31.05 19.38 -58.26
N ALA A 412 -31.35 18.39 -59.11
CA ALA A 412 -31.20 16.98 -58.77
C ALA A 412 -29.73 16.57 -58.55
N GLU A 413 -28.81 17.07 -59.36
CA GLU A 413 -27.36 16.88 -59.13
C GLU A 413 -26.91 17.51 -57.81
N THR A 414 -27.47 18.67 -57.44
CA THR A 414 -27.12 19.35 -56.19
C THR A 414 -27.65 18.58 -54.96
N GLU A 415 -28.86 18.01 -55.06
CA GLU A 415 -29.45 17.16 -53.99
C GLU A 415 -28.72 15.83 -53.83
N VAL A 416 -28.23 15.23 -54.93
CA VAL A 416 -27.44 14.00 -54.90
C VAL A 416 -26.01 14.26 -54.41
N ALA A 417 -25.40 15.39 -54.76
CA ALA A 417 -24.10 15.80 -54.24
C ALA A 417 -24.13 16.07 -52.73
N ALA A 418 -25.22 16.69 -52.21
CA ALA A 418 -25.42 16.94 -50.79
C ALA A 418 -25.57 15.65 -49.95
N LEU A 419 -25.87 14.51 -50.57
CA LEU A 419 -25.93 13.20 -49.92
C LEU A 419 -24.58 12.48 -49.85
N LEU A 420 -23.54 12.95 -50.55
CA LEU A 420 -22.30 12.20 -50.81
C LEU A 420 -21.00 12.86 -50.31
N GLU A 421 -21.01 14.08 -49.77
CA GLU A 421 -19.78 14.74 -49.30
C GLU A 421 -19.47 14.48 -47.81
N ALA A 422 -18.46 13.64 -47.57
CA ALA A 422 -17.71 13.58 -46.31
C ALA A 422 -16.20 13.55 -46.61
N THR A 423 -15.50 14.69 -46.44
CA THR A 423 -14.03 14.76 -46.61
C THR A 423 -13.27 15.14 -45.33
N PRO A 424 -11.98 14.75 -45.19
CA PRO A 424 -11.25 14.60 -43.91
C PRO A 424 -10.79 15.90 -43.21
N HIS A 425 -11.02 17.08 -43.78
CA HIS A 425 -10.64 18.37 -43.19
C HIS A 425 -11.55 18.84 -42.03
N THR A 426 -12.58 18.05 -41.68
CA THR A 426 -13.57 18.35 -40.65
C THR A 426 -13.16 17.96 -39.22
N ARG A 427 -12.11 17.16 -39.00
CA ARG A 427 -11.84 16.62 -37.65
C ARG A 427 -11.11 17.55 -36.69
N VAL A 428 -10.30 18.48 -37.19
CA VAL A 428 -9.52 19.39 -36.32
C VAL A 428 -10.35 20.63 -35.95
N ALA A 429 -11.15 21.17 -36.89
CA ALA A 429 -12.10 22.25 -36.61
C ALA A 429 -13.32 21.80 -35.77
N GLN A 430 -13.73 20.52 -35.86
CA GLN A 430 -14.80 19.96 -35.01
C GLN A 430 -14.43 19.86 -33.54
N ALA A 431 -13.15 19.76 -33.20
CA ALA A 431 -12.68 19.65 -31.82
C ALA A 431 -12.73 21.01 -31.11
N GLU A 432 -12.37 22.09 -31.80
CA GLU A 432 -12.43 23.45 -31.23
C GLU A 432 -13.87 23.97 -31.10
N HIS A 433 -14.77 23.63 -32.04
CA HIS A 433 -16.18 24.02 -32.00
C HIS A 433 -17.03 23.21 -30.99
N ALA A 434 -16.62 21.97 -30.67
CA ALA A 434 -17.30 21.14 -29.67
C ALA A 434 -17.23 21.71 -28.24
N ALA A 435 -16.12 22.37 -27.89
CA ALA A 435 -15.92 22.97 -26.58
C ALA A 435 -16.79 24.24 -26.37
N GLU A 436 -17.08 24.98 -27.45
CA GLU A 436 -17.93 26.17 -27.44
C GLU A 436 -19.42 25.78 -27.33
N ILE A 437 -19.81 24.71 -28.04
CA ILE A 437 -21.13 24.07 -28.00
C ILE A 437 -21.50 23.61 -26.58
N ASP A 438 -20.57 23.00 -25.84
CA ASP A 438 -20.84 22.57 -24.46
C ASP A 438 -21.19 23.73 -23.52
N HIS A 439 -20.67 24.93 -23.75
CA HIS A 439 -21.03 26.12 -22.96
C HIS A 439 -22.42 26.65 -23.35
N HIS A 440 -22.75 26.67 -24.64
CA HIS A 440 -24.02 27.18 -25.15
C HIS A 440 -25.22 26.26 -24.84
N TYR A 441 -25.05 24.94 -24.92
CA TYR A 441 -26.14 24.00 -24.66
C TYR A 441 -26.57 23.98 -23.18
N ALA A 442 -25.65 24.27 -22.26
CA ALA A 442 -25.96 24.32 -20.83
C ALA A 442 -26.75 25.58 -20.41
N ALA A 443 -26.77 26.62 -21.25
CA ALA A 443 -27.47 27.88 -21.03
C ALA A 443 -28.64 28.09 -22.00
N ALA A 444 -29.08 27.04 -22.69
CA ALA A 444 -30.19 27.14 -23.63
C ALA A 444 -31.53 27.37 -22.93
N VAL A 445 -32.42 28.05 -23.63
CA VAL A 445 -33.81 28.29 -23.26
C VAL A 445 -34.70 27.46 -24.18
N LEU A 446 -35.58 26.65 -23.59
CA LEU A 446 -36.56 25.83 -24.31
C LEU A 446 -37.92 26.53 -24.28
N GLU A 447 -38.38 26.99 -25.44
CA GLU A 447 -39.68 27.63 -25.62
C GLU A 447 -40.70 26.61 -26.15
N PHE A 448 -41.76 26.35 -25.38
CA PHE A 448 -42.86 25.48 -25.80
C PHE A 448 -43.99 26.37 -26.36
N PRO A 449 -44.32 26.31 -27.66
CA PRO A 449 -45.35 27.18 -28.23
C PRO A 449 -46.72 27.01 -27.55
N GLY A 450 -47.26 28.10 -27.00
CA GLY A 450 -48.50 28.09 -26.22
C GLY A 450 -48.37 27.50 -24.81
N GLY A 451 -47.14 27.26 -24.35
CA GLY A 451 -46.81 26.66 -23.06
C GLY A 451 -45.68 27.42 -22.33
N PRO A 452 -45.01 26.79 -21.36
CA PRO A 452 -43.99 27.43 -20.55
C PRO A 452 -42.66 27.61 -21.31
N THR A 453 -41.87 28.58 -20.87
CA THR A 453 -40.47 28.77 -21.30
C THR A 453 -39.55 28.29 -20.18
N VAL A 454 -38.55 27.48 -20.52
CA VAL A 454 -37.68 26.79 -19.55
C VAL A 454 -36.22 27.14 -19.80
N SER A 455 -35.60 27.87 -18.88
CA SER A 455 -34.15 28.08 -18.91
C SER A 455 -33.45 26.85 -18.32
N LEU A 456 -32.43 26.33 -19.02
CA LEU A 456 -31.64 25.20 -18.56
C LEU A 456 -30.48 25.60 -17.63
N SER A 457 -30.19 26.90 -17.51
CA SER A 457 -29.21 27.43 -16.57
C SER A 457 -29.73 27.55 -15.14
N GLU A 458 -31.05 27.40 -14.93
CA GLU A 458 -31.71 27.56 -13.65
C GLU A 458 -32.51 26.30 -13.27
N PRO A 459 -32.79 26.08 -11.97
CA PRO A 459 -33.71 25.02 -11.56
C PRO A 459 -35.09 25.24 -12.16
N VAL A 460 -35.59 24.23 -12.87
CA VAL A 460 -36.86 24.33 -13.57
C VAL A 460 -38.04 24.37 -12.59
N SER A 461 -39.00 25.28 -12.81
CA SER A 461 -40.15 25.41 -11.92
C SER A 461 -41.06 24.16 -11.99
N ALA A 462 -41.54 23.72 -10.82
CA ALA A 462 -42.40 22.54 -10.71
C ALA A 462 -43.72 22.70 -11.48
N GLU A 463 -44.24 23.93 -11.56
CA GLU A 463 -45.46 24.25 -12.30
C GLU A 463 -45.27 24.10 -13.83
N ALA A 464 -44.17 24.63 -14.37
CA ALA A 464 -43.85 24.48 -15.80
C ALA A 464 -43.65 23.01 -16.19
N MET A 465 -42.93 22.23 -15.36
CA MET A 465 -42.76 20.78 -15.62
C MET A 465 -44.06 20.00 -15.51
N ALA A 466 -44.91 20.30 -14.53
CA ALA A 466 -46.21 19.65 -14.40
C ALA A 466 -47.14 19.93 -15.58
N GLN A 467 -47.02 21.09 -16.23
CA GLN A 467 -47.73 21.36 -17.49
C GLN A 467 -47.20 20.50 -18.63
N ILE A 468 -45.89 20.50 -18.88
CA ILE A 468 -45.27 19.74 -19.99
C ILE A 468 -45.50 18.24 -19.83
N GLN A 469 -45.33 17.70 -18.62
CA GLN A 469 -45.56 16.28 -18.33
C GLN A 469 -47.01 15.86 -18.53
N ARG A 470 -47.98 16.73 -18.22
CA ARG A 470 -49.40 16.47 -18.51
C ARG A 470 -49.67 16.45 -20.01
N GLU A 471 -49.10 17.39 -20.76
CA GLU A 471 -49.28 17.47 -22.20
C GLU A 471 -48.63 16.28 -22.94
N LEU A 472 -47.49 15.78 -22.45
CA LEU A 472 -46.80 14.62 -23.01
C LEU A 472 -47.31 13.28 -22.45
N GLY A 473 -48.06 13.29 -21.35
CA GLY A 473 -48.51 12.07 -20.66
C GLY A 473 -47.36 11.22 -20.08
N SER A 474 -46.18 11.81 -19.86
CA SER A 474 -44.98 11.11 -19.41
C SER A 474 -44.21 11.93 -18.38
N SER A 475 -43.66 11.26 -17.37
CA SER A 475 -42.78 11.88 -16.38
C SER A 475 -41.36 12.13 -16.91
N THR A 476 -40.98 11.47 -18.00
CA THR A 476 -39.67 11.60 -18.67
C THR A 476 -39.83 11.85 -20.16
N PHE A 477 -38.96 12.66 -20.76
CA PHE A 477 -39.01 12.96 -22.19
C PHE A 477 -37.65 13.42 -22.72
N ALA A 478 -37.46 13.26 -24.03
CA ALA A 478 -36.30 13.79 -24.75
C ALA A 478 -36.69 15.05 -25.51
N VAL A 479 -35.77 16.01 -25.65
CA VAL A 479 -35.88 17.13 -26.60
C VAL A 479 -34.86 16.90 -27.70
N ILE A 480 -35.37 16.64 -28.90
CA ILE A 480 -34.58 16.28 -30.07
C ILE A 480 -34.87 17.27 -31.19
N THR A 481 -33.82 17.75 -31.83
CA THR A 481 -33.86 18.56 -33.05
C THR A 481 -33.32 17.76 -34.23
N SER A 482 -33.70 18.15 -35.44
CA SER A 482 -33.11 17.66 -36.70
C SER A 482 -32.48 18.80 -37.51
N ASP A 483 -32.50 20.01 -36.94
CA ASP A 483 -31.77 21.16 -37.48
C ASP A 483 -30.27 20.91 -37.30
N ASN A 484 -29.47 21.31 -38.30
CA ASN A 484 -28.00 21.30 -38.24
C ASN A 484 -27.39 19.99 -37.73
N PRO A 485 -27.61 18.84 -38.42
CA PRO A 485 -27.07 17.55 -38.00
C PRO A 485 -25.55 17.64 -37.81
N MET A 486 -25.06 16.98 -36.77
CA MET A 486 -23.68 17.00 -36.29
C MET A 486 -23.18 18.40 -35.90
N SER A 487 -24.10 19.32 -35.62
CA SER A 487 -23.86 20.75 -35.39
C SER A 487 -23.25 21.44 -36.62
N ILE A 488 -23.54 20.95 -37.83
CA ILE A 488 -23.11 21.53 -39.09
C ILE A 488 -24.23 22.44 -39.60
N PRO A 489 -24.01 23.77 -39.69
CA PRO A 489 -25.05 24.70 -40.14
C PRO A 489 -25.58 24.34 -41.54
N GLY A 490 -26.88 24.06 -41.61
CA GLY A 490 -27.61 23.82 -42.85
C GLY A 490 -28.38 25.05 -43.32
N SER A 491 -28.92 24.98 -44.54
CA SER A 491 -29.84 26.02 -45.02
C SER A 491 -31.18 25.97 -44.24
N PRO A 492 -31.87 27.11 -44.05
CA PRO A 492 -33.19 27.13 -43.38
C PRO A 492 -34.21 26.19 -44.03
N HIS A 493 -34.16 26.05 -45.36
CA HIS A 493 -35.03 25.15 -46.11
C HIS A 493 -34.71 23.67 -45.84
N ALA A 494 -33.44 23.28 -45.81
CA ALA A 494 -33.04 21.91 -45.48
C ALA A 494 -33.45 21.52 -44.06
N ASN A 495 -33.27 22.43 -43.10
CA ASN A 495 -33.70 22.24 -41.72
C ASN A 495 -35.24 22.09 -41.62
N MET A 496 -36.00 22.90 -42.36
CA MET A 496 -37.46 22.75 -42.44
C MET A 496 -37.90 21.37 -42.97
N LEU A 497 -37.25 20.85 -44.01
CA LEU A 497 -37.52 19.51 -44.55
C LEU A 497 -37.20 18.42 -43.52
N ARG A 498 -36.03 18.48 -42.88
CA ARG A 498 -35.63 17.51 -41.83
C ARG A 498 -36.61 17.49 -40.66
N ARG A 499 -37.08 18.65 -40.20
CA ARG A 499 -38.10 18.73 -39.15
C ARG A 499 -39.42 18.11 -39.57
N SER A 500 -39.80 18.26 -40.84
CA SER A 500 -41.02 17.66 -41.38
C SER A 500 -40.93 16.13 -41.38
N VAL A 501 -39.75 15.61 -41.72
CA VAL A 501 -39.44 14.17 -41.63
C VAL A 501 -39.48 13.69 -40.18
N LEU A 502 -38.79 14.35 -39.24
CA LEU A 502 -38.84 14.01 -37.82
C LEU A 502 -40.29 14.02 -37.28
N ALA A 503 -41.09 15.04 -37.61
CA ALA A 503 -42.49 15.11 -37.20
C ALA A 503 -43.34 13.96 -37.78
N LEU A 504 -43.05 13.52 -39.02
CA LEU A 504 -43.72 12.39 -39.63
C LEU A 504 -43.32 11.07 -38.96
N GLU A 505 -42.04 10.87 -38.67
CA GLU A 505 -41.52 9.69 -37.98
C GLU A 505 -42.13 9.55 -36.58
N LEU A 506 -42.20 10.65 -35.82
CA LEU A 506 -42.81 10.64 -34.48
C LEU A 506 -44.31 10.28 -34.54
N ARG A 507 -45.04 10.81 -35.52
CA ARG A 507 -46.46 10.44 -35.74
C ARG A 507 -46.61 8.97 -36.12
N ASN A 508 -45.76 8.46 -37.02
CA ASN A 508 -45.81 7.07 -37.47
C ASN A 508 -45.44 6.08 -36.34
N ALA A 509 -44.48 6.46 -35.50
CA ALA A 509 -44.08 5.70 -34.32
C ALA A 509 -45.10 5.80 -33.17
N LYS A 510 -46.18 6.59 -33.33
CA LYS A 510 -47.19 6.88 -32.30
C LYS A 510 -46.58 7.43 -31.01
N LEU A 511 -45.47 8.17 -31.13
CA LEU A 511 -44.83 8.82 -29.99
C LEU A 511 -45.53 10.16 -29.73
N VAL A 512 -45.95 10.37 -28.49
CA VAL A 512 -46.53 11.65 -28.07
C VAL A 512 -45.42 12.70 -28.09
N HIS A 513 -45.63 13.77 -28.84
CA HIS A 513 -44.63 14.82 -29.01
C HIS A 513 -45.25 16.21 -29.05
N ARG A 514 -44.46 17.21 -28.66
CA ARG A 514 -44.82 18.64 -28.69
C ARG A 514 -43.69 19.43 -29.34
N PRO A 515 -43.99 20.43 -30.20
CA PRO A 515 -42.97 21.32 -30.72
C PRO A 515 -42.25 22.05 -29.58
N VAL A 516 -40.94 22.24 -29.73
CA VAL A 516 -40.12 23.03 -28.81
C VAL A 516 -39.05 23.77 -29.61
N ILE A 517 -38.76 25.01 -29.22
CA ILE A 517 -37.72 25.82 -29.83
C ILE A 517 -36.59 25.94 -28.80
N GLY A 518 -35.43 25.39 -29.12
CA GLY A 518 -34.22 25.58 -28.34
C GLY A 518 -33.50 26.84 -28.82
N ARG A 519 -33.21 27.77 -27.91
CA ARG A 519 -32.57 29.04 -28.24
C ARG A 519 -31.43 29.33 -27.28
N SER A 520 -30.43 30.09 -27.73
CA SER A 520 -29.41 30.61 -26.83
C SER A 520 -30.00 31.76 -26.01
N ALA A 521 -29.51 31.96 -24.79
CA ALA A 521 -29.97 33.05 -23.92
C ALA A 521 -29.80 34.45 -24.55
N ASP A 522 -28.84 34.61 -25.47
CA ASP A 522 -28.60 35.84 -26.24
C ASP A 522 -29.35 35.90 -27.59
N GLY A 523 -30.15 34.88 -27.92
CA GLY A 523 -30.98 34.81 -29.11
C GLY A 523 -30.23 34.62 -30.44
N LYS A 524 -28.90 34.49 -30.42
CA LYS A 524 -28.07 34.32 -31.63
C LYS A 524 -28.26 32.96 -32.31
N TRP A 525 -28.69 31.95 -31.57
CA TRP A 525 -28.96 30.61 -32.07
C TRP A 525 -30.39 30.18 -31.71
N SER A 526 -31.04 29.48 -32.65
CA SER A 526 -32.42 29.03 -32.53
C SER A 526 -32.63 27.79 -33.40
N GLU A 527 -33.03 26.68 -32.79
CA GLU A 527 -33.32 25.42 -33.45
C GLU A 527 -34.70 24.91 -33.06
N ASN A 528 -35.41 24.37 -34.04
CA ASN A 528 -36.76 23.87 -33.85
C ASN A 528 -36.71 22.34 -33.74
N GLY A 529 -37.30 21.81 -32.68
CA GLY A 529 -37.33 20.39 -32.40
C GLY A 529 -38.64 19.96 -31.76
N PHE A 530 -38.60 18.79 -31.14
CA PHE A 530 -39.73 18.20 -30.45
C PHE A 530 -39.32 17.69 -29.07
N ALA A 531 -40.17 17.96 -28.08
CA ALA A 531 -40.18 17.21 -26.83
C ALA A 531 -41.00 15.93 -27.06
N ILE A 532 -40.43 14.77 -26.74
CA ILE A 532 -40.93 13.46 -27.13
C ILE A 532 -41.01 12.56 -25.90
N ALA A 533 -42.20 12.01 -25.63
CA ALA A 533 -42.39 10.97 -24.63
C ALA A 533 -41.85 9.63 -25.18
N ALA A 534 -40.54 9.45 -25.05
CA ALA A 534 -39.81 8.27 -25.51
C ALA A 534 -38.99 7.68 -24.35
N SER A 535 -38.70 6.38 -24.40
CA SER A 535 -37.65 5.79 -23.56
C SER A 535 -36.28 6.29 -24.01
N ILE A 536 -35.28 6.20 -23.13
CA ILE A 536 -33.92 6.67 -23.44
C ILE A 536 -33.33 5.97 -24.68
N GLY A 537 -33.59 4.67 -24.87
CA GLY A 537 -33.12 3.94 -26.05
C GLY A 537 -33.83 4.33 -27.35
N GLU A 538 -35.09 4.77 -27.28
CA GLU A 538 -35.80 5.33 -28.43
C GLU A 538 -35.28 6.74 -28.76
N ALA A 539 -35.01 7.54 -27.73
CA ALA A 539 -34.39 8.86 -27.88
C ALA A 539 -32.98 8.77 -28.47
N ASP A 540 -32.17 7.79 -28.05
CA ASP A 540 -30.85 7.52 -28.61
C ASP A 540 -30.95 7.13 -30.09
N ALA A 541 -31.87 6.24 -30.45
CA ALA A 541 -32.06 5.82 -31.83
C ALA A 541 -32.53 6.97 -32.74
N LEU A 542 -33.47 7.79 -32.26
CA LEU A 542 -33.92 8.98 -32.99
C LEU A 542 -32.78 10.00 -33.14
N SER A 543 -32.01 10.22 -32.08
CA SER A 543 -30.88 11.14 -32.08
C SER A 543 -29.78 10.69 -33.04
N GLU A 544 -29.46 9.40 -33.11
CA GLU A 544 -28.49 8.84 -34.06
C GLU A 544 -28.95 9.03 -35.51
N ILE A 545 -30.23 8.72 -35.81
CA ILE A 545 -30.81 8.86 -37.16
C ILE A 545 -30.76 10.31 -37.65
N HIS A 546 -31.08 11.26 -36.75
CA HIS A 546 -31.09 12.69 -37.07
C HIS A 546 -29.71 13.35 -36.89
N GLY A 547 -28.65 12.55 -36.74
CA GLY A 547 -27.27 13.03 -36.66
C GLY A 547 -27.01 13.94 -35.47
N GLN A 548 -27.70 13.75 -34.35
CA GLN A 548 -27.49 14.56 -33.15
C GLN A 548 -26.23 14.11 -32.42
N ARG A 549 -25.37 15.06 -32.05
CA ARG A 549 -24.22 14.81 -31.18
C ARG A 549 -24.64 14.65 -29.72
N ALA A 550 -25.70 15.35 -29.34
CA ALA A 550 -26.32 15.27 -28.03
C ALA A 550 -27.78 15.72 -28.12
N TYR A 551 -28.60 15.31 -27.15
CA TYR A 551 -29.98 15.76 -26.98
C TYR A 551 -30.25 16.08 -25.51
N TYR A 552 -31.32 16.82 -25.21
CA TYR A 552 -31.70 17.03 -23.81
C TYR A 552 -32.62 15.92 -23.32
N TRP A 553 -32.30 15.35 -22.17
CA TRP A 553 -33.12 14.33 -21.51
C TRP A 553 -33.65 14.84 -20.17
N PHE A 554 -34.97 14.90 -20.03
CA PHE A 554 -35.60 15.14 -18.74
C PHE A 554 -35.91 13.81 -18.06
N ASN A 555 -35.28 13.57 -16.91
CA ASN A 555 -35.39 12.29 -16.19
C ASN A 555 -36.52 12.25 -15.14
N GLY A 556 -37.41 13.25 -15.12
CA GLY A 556 -38.46 13.40 -14.11
C GLY A 556 -38.08 14.32 -12.96
N SER A 557 -36.86 14.85 -12.91
CA SER A 557 -36.43 15.81 -11.89
C SER A 557 -35.56 16.93 -12.43
N TYR A 558 -34.70 16.65 -13.41
CA TYR A 558 -33.81 17.65 -14.02
C TYR A 558 -33.46 17.27 -15.45
N PHE A 559 -32.92 18.23 -16.20
CA PHE A 559 -32.42 18.01 -17.55
C PHE A 559 -30.98 17.49 -17.53
N LEU A 560 -30.67 16.66 -18.52
CA LEU A 560 -29.33 16.19 -18.85
C LEU A 560 -29.03 16.55 -20.30
N ILE A 561 -27.80 16.95 -20.62
CA ILE A 561 -27.25 16.84 -21.98
C ILE A 561 -26.80 15.39 -22.13
N HIS A 562 -27.46 14.62 -22.98
CA HIS A 562 -27.14 13.23 -23.25
C HIS A 562 -26.30 13.13 -24.52
N GLY A 563 -25.01 12.78 -24.39
CA GLY A 563 -24.10 12.67 -25.53
C GLY A 563 -24.24 11.33 -26.25
N MET A 564 -24.17 11.37 -27.58
CA MET A 564 -24.30 10.19 -28.46
C MET A 564 -22.94 9.54 -28.81
N THR A 565 -21.82 10.10 -28.36
CA THR A 565 -20.46 9.62 -28.63
C THR A 565 -19.73 9.29 -27.33
N ALA A 566 -18.75 8.38 -27.38
CA ALA A 566 -18.01 7.88 -26.21
C ALA A 566 -17.33 8.98 -25.37
N ASP A 567 -17.07 10.14 -25.98
CA ASP A 567 -16.41 11.28 -25.35
C ASP A 567 -17.37 12.22 -24.59
N HIS A 568 -18.68 12.16 -24.87
CA HIS A 568 -19.66 13.08 -24.28
C HIS A 568 -20.50 12.35 -23.22
N GLY A 569 -20.02 12.36 -21.98
CA GLY A 569 -20.79 11.86 -20.83
C GLY A 569 -22.06 12.69 -20.57
N ALA A 570 -23.02 12.14 -19.83
CA ALA A 570 -24.25 12.86 -19.50
C ALA A 570 -23.97 14.05 -18.54
N ILE A 571 -24.28 15.28 -18.96
CA ILE A 571 -24.06 16.51 -18.17
C ILE A 571 -25.36 16.95 -17.52
N ARG A 572 -25.38 17.13 -16.20
CA ARG A 572 -26.56 17.61 -15.47
C ARG A 572 -26.77 19.12 -15.60
N LEU A 573 -28.04 19.51 -15.78
CA LEU A 573 -28.50 20.90 -15.84
C LEU A 573 -29.53 21.21 -14.72
N PRO A 574 -29.47 22.39 -14.08
CA PRO A 574 -28.42 23.41 -14.23
C PRO A 574 -27.08 22.90 -13.72
N ARG A 575 -25.97 23.42 -14.29
CA ARG A 575 -24.62 23.09 -13.80
C ARG A 575 -24.51 23.57 -12.36
N THR A 576 -24.17 22.67 -11.44
CA THR A 576 -23.81 23.08 -10.07
C THR A 576 -22.55 23.93 -10.15
N HIS A 577 -22.59 25.19 -9.69
CA HIS A 577 -21.39 25.99 -9.51
C HIS A 577 -20.39 25.20 -8.65
N SER A 578 -19.36 24.65 -9.28
CA SER A 578 -18.11 24.34 -8.60
C SER A 578 -17.63 25.66 -8.01
N ALA A 579 -17.42 25.71 -6.69
CA ALA A 579 -16.86 26.87 -6.00
C ALA A 579 -15.72 27.47 -6.82
N SER A 580 -15.89 28.73 -7.23
CA SER A 580 -14.82 29.53 -7.76
C SER A 580 -13.70 29.58 -6.72
N LEU A 581 -12.52 29.18 -7.15
CA LEU A 581 -11.26 29.62 -6.57
C LEU A 581 -11.26 31.15 -6.64
N GLU A 582 -11.58 31.80 -5.53
CA GLU A 582 -11.16 33.17 -5.27
C GLU A 582 -9.83 33.10 -4.52
N THR A 583 -8.82 33.71 -5.13
CA THR A 583 -7.60 34.23 -4.50
C THR A 583 -7.92 35.28 -3.46
#